data_AF-A0A445MFU0-F1
#
_entry.id   AF-A0A445MFU0-F1
#
_cell.length_a   1.000
_cell.length_b   1.000
_cell.length_c   1.000
_cell.angle_alpha   90.00
_cell.angle_beta   90.00
_cell.angle_gamma   90.00
#
_symmetry.space_group_name_H-M   'P 1'
#
loop_
_entity.id
_entity.type
_entity.pdbx_description
1 polymer ?
#
loop_
_entity_poly.entity_id
_entity_poly.type
_entity_poly.pdbx_seq_one_letter_code
_entity_poly.pdbx_strand_id
1 'polypeptide(L)' 'MQVVIPLHQKRSVDPSASRAKPGEKYIQVVSIDNHVFWFMGLVNYDSAVKNLQEAVHGSLLQV' A
#
# COMPACT_ATOMS: atom_id res chain seq x y z
N MET A 1 -7.60 -0.62 19.04
CA MET A 1 -7.95 -1.53 17.92
C MET A 1 -6.80 -1.45 16.93
N GLN A 2 -6.18 -2.58 16.58
CA GLN A 2 -5.09 -2.66 15.62
C GLN A 2 -5.52 -3.56 14.46
N VAL A 3 -5.16 -3.20 13.23
CA VAL A 3 -5.35 -4.03 12.04
C VAL A 3 -3.99 -4.61 11.65
N VAL A 4 -3.95 -5.91 11.37
CA VAL A 4 -2.76 -6.61 10.87
C VAL A 4 -3.11 -7.22 9.51
N ILE A 5 -2.33 -6.88 8.48
CA ILE A 5 -2.50 -7.41 7.13
C ILE A 5 -1.37 -8.42 6.87
N PRO A 6 -1.66 -9.73 6.79
CA PRO A 6 -0.62 -10.72 6.56
C PRO A 6 0.00 -10.57 5.17
N LEU A 7 1.34 -10.56 5.13
CA LEU A 7 2.09 -10.43 3.87
C LEU A 7 1.97 -11.65 2.93
N HIS A 8 1.42 -12.78 3.34
CA HIS A 8 1.14 -13.87 2.39
C HIS A 8 -0.23 -13.70 1.71
N GLN A 9 -1.05 -12.73 2.14
CA GLN A 9 -2.41 -12.47 1.64
C GLN A 9 -2.49 -11.25 0.72
N LYS A 10 -1.50 -11.08 -0.16
CA LYS A 10 -1.30 -9.85 -0.94
C LYS A 10 -2.02 -9.86 -2.29
N ARG A 11 -2.58 -8.71 -2.65
CA ARG A 11 -3.09 -8.46 -4.01
C ARG A 11 -2.37 -7.31 -4.70
N SER A 12 -2.33 -6.12 -4.11
CA SER A 12 -1.64 -4.96 -4.70
C SER A 12 -1.37 -3.82 -3.70
N VAL A 13 -0.40 -2.97 -4.08
CA VAL A 13 -0.14 -1.66 -3.47
C VAL A 13 -0.07 -0.66 -4.62
N ASP A 14 -1.11 0.17 -4.72
CA ASP A 14 -1.31 1.06 -5.85
C ASP A 14 -1.24 2.53 -5.39
N PRO A 15 -0.24 3.29 -5.86
CA PRO A 15 -0.21 4.73 -5.64
C PRO A 15 -1.33 5.42 -6.41
N SER A 16 -1.96 6.41 -5.80
CA SER A 16 -3.08 7.16 -6.37
C SER A 16 -3.02 8.63 -5.94
N ALA A 17 -3.74 9.49 -6.64
CA ALA A 17 -3.88 10.89 -6.30
C ALA A 17 -5.27 11.41 -6.66
N SER A 18 -5.73 12.44 -5.94
CA SER A 18 -6.99 13.10 -6.28
C SER A 18 -6.90 13.74 -7.66
N ARG A 19 -7.90 13.47 -8.50
CA ARG A 19 -8.02 14.10 -9.83
C ARG A 19 -8.26 15.61 -9.72
N ALA A 20 -8.99 16.04 -8.68
CA ALA A 20 -9.27 17.44 -8.43
C ALA A 20 -8.09 18.17 -7.78
N LYS A 21 -7.26 17.44 -7.01
CA LYS A 21 -6.14 17.99 -6.25
C LYS A 21 -4.94 17.03 -6.32
N PRO A 22 -4.09 17.11 -7.35
CA PRO A 22 -2.98 16.17 -7.54
C PRO A 22 -1.95 16.11 -6.39
N GLY A 23 -1.91 17.12 -5.52
CA GLY A 23 -1.09 17.12 -4.30
C GLY A 23 -1.62 16.22 -3.19
N GLU A 24 -2.91 15.87 -3.20
CA GLU A 24 -3.50 14.90 -2.28
C GLU A 24 -3.23 13.49 -2.81
N LYS A 25 -2.16 12.88 -2.29
CA LYS A 25 -1.70 11.54 -2.66
C LYS A 25 -2.21 10.48 -1.69
N TYR A 26 -2.53 9.31 -2.21
CA TYR A 26 -3.11 8.17 -1.50
C TYR A 26 -2.43 6.87 -1.88
N ILE A 27 -2.36 5.92 -0.97
CA ILE A 27 -1.90 4.56 -1.26
C ILE A 27 -3.07 3.62 -1.04
N GLN A 28 -3.45 2.89 -2.08
CA GLN A 28 -4.43 1.81 -1.99
C GLN A 28 -3.71 0.50 -1.70
N VAL A 29 -4.16 -0.22 -0.69
CA VAL A 29 -3.70 -1.59 -0.41
C VAL A 29 -4.90 -2.52 -0.49
N VAL A 30 -4.79 -3.55 -1.32
CA VAL A 30 -5.85 -4.55 -1.51
C VAL A 30 -5.35 -5.91 -1.04
N SER A 31 -6.08 -6.53 -0.13
CA SER A 31 -5.83 -7.91 0.33
C SER A 31 -6.51 -8.93 -0.58
N ILE A 32 -6.12 -10.20 -0.46
CA ILE A 32 -6.69 -11.30 -1.26
C ILE A 32 -8.20 -11.48 -1.02
N ASP A 33 -8.68 -11.22 0.19
CA ASP A 33 -10.10 -11.26 0.54
C ASP A 33 -10.88 -9.99 0.14
N ASN A 34 -10.27 -9.11 -0.65
CA ASN A 34 -10.85 -7.88 -1.22
C ASN A 34 -11.11 -6.75 -0.21
N HIS A 35 -10.53 -6.79 0.98
CA HIS A 35 -10.50 -5.59 1.82
C HIS A 35 -9.62 -4.52 1.17
N VAL A 36 -10.12 -3.29 1.16
CA VAL A 36 -9.44 -2.12 0.58
C VAL A 36 -9.09 -1.15 1.70
N PHE A 37 -7.79 -0.90 1.86
CA PHE A 37 -7.26 0.05 2.82
C PHE A 37 -6.70 1.26 2.08
N TRP A 38 -7.10 2.46 2.51
CA TRP A 38 -6.61 3.72 1.99
C TRP A 38 -5.72 4.40 3.00
N PHE A 39 -4.46 4.63 2.62
CA PHE A 39 -3.50 5.41 3.39
C PHE A 39 -3.38 6.80 2.80
N MET A 40 -3.49 7.82 3.64
CA MET A 40 -3.50 9.23 3.26
C MET A 40 -2.65 10.03 4.27
N GLY A 41 -2.26 11.27 3.93
CA GLY A 41 -1.58 12.16 4.87
C GLY A 41 -0.14 11.74 5.22
N LEU A 42 0.50 10.95 4.36
CA LEU A 42 1.89 10.53 4.54
C LEU A 42 2.84 11.70 4.25
N VAL A 43 3.67 12.05 5.23
CA VAL A 43 4.68 13.10 5.09
C VAL A 43 5.74 12.72 4.04
N ASN A 44 6.16 11.46 4.02
CA ASN A 44 7.09 10.91 3.03
C ASN A 44 6.39 9.85 2.17
N TYR A 45 5.54 10.32 1.26
CA TYR A 45 4.70 9.48 0.42
C TYR A 45 5.50 8.51 -0.45
N ASP A 46 6.52 8.98 -1.17
CA ASP A 46 7.23 8.16 -2.16
C ASP A 46 8.01 7.01 -1.47
N SER A 47 8.59 7.28 -0.30
CA SER A 47 9.26 6.22 0.48
C SER A 47 8.27 5.22 1.07
N ALA A 48 7.09 5.68 1.49
CA ALA A 48 6.04 4.78 1.97
C ALA A 48 5.53 3.85 0.86
N VAL A 49 5.28 4.38 -0.34
CA VAL A 49 4.92 3.57 -1.53
C VAL A 49 5.99 2.52 -1.80
N LYS A 50 7.27 2.94 -1.89
CA LYS A 50 8.38 2.02 -2.13
C LYS A 50 8.45 0.91 -1.08
N ASN A 51 8.44 1.26 0.21
CA ASN A 51 8.52 0.28 1.29
C ASN A 51 7.32 -0.70 1.29
N LEU A 52 6.11 -0.21 1.02
CA LEU A 52 4.92 -1.07 0.94
C LEU A 52 4.98 -1.98 -0.28
N GLN A 53 5.41 -1.48 -1.43
CA GLN A 53 5.60 -2.29 -2.64
C GLN A 53 6.71 -3.33 -2.43
N GLU A 54 7.84 -2.97 -1.84
CA GLU A 54 8.91 -3.94 -1.51
C GLU A 54 8.43 -4.98 -0.51
N ALA A 55 7.71 -4.57 0.54
CA ALA A 55 7.10 -5.50 1.46
C ALA A 55 6.12 -6.44 0.76
N VAL A 56 5.44 -5.97 -0.30
CA VAL A 56 4.53 -6.78 -1.13
C VAL A 56 5.24 -7.74 -2.06
N HIS A 57 6.21 -7.29 -2.84
CA HIS A 57 6.88 -8.08 -3.87
C HIS A 57 8.08 -8.88 -3.34
N GLY A 58 8.66 -8.48 -2.20
CA GLY A 58 9.87 -9.05 -1.59
C GLY A 58 9.70 -10.39 -0.88
N SER A 59 8.54 -11.04 -0.97
CA SER A 59 8.35 -12.41 -0.44
C SER A 59 8.87 -13.51 -1.39
N LEU A 60 9.52 -13.18 -2.51
CA LEU A 60 10.11 -14.13 -3.46
C LEU A 60 11.61 -14.38 -3.28
N LEU A 61 12.25 -13.84 -2.24
CA LEU A 61 13.60 -14.24 -1.83
C LEU A 61 13.54 -14.98 -0.47
N GLN A 62 12.93 -16.16 -0.49
CA GLN A 62 13.39 -17.25 0.36
C GLN A 62 14.27 -18.14 -0.52
N VAL A 63 15.57 -17.86 -0.52
CA VAL A 63 16.62 -18.80 -0.94
C VAL A 63 17.44 -19.12 0.30
#